data_AF-A0A969VH84-F1
#
_entry.id   AF-A0A969VH84-F1
#
_cell.length_a   1.000
_cell.length_b   1.000
_cell.length_c   1.000
_cell.angle_alpha   90.00
_cell.angle_beta   90.00
_cell.angle_gamma   90.00
#
_symmetry.space_group_name_H-M   'P 1'
#
loop_
_entity.id
_entity.type
_entity.pdbx_description
1 polymer ?
#
loop_
_entity_poly.entity_id
_entity_poly.type
_entity_poly.pdbx_seq_one_letter_code
_entity_poly.pdbx_strand_id
1 'polypeptide(L)'
;MCVFAKNGIEPETILNNPPSFLRSHEATALAVADERVDVATNNSEALARLKKSHPQAYQKIEIIWESPIIPSDPIAYRKDLPENIKKNIQKFFYNYQNQTVLK
;
A
#
# COMPACT_ATOMS: atom_id res chain seq x y z
N MET A 1 3.64 8.56 5.55
CA MET A 1 3.54 9.89 4.91
C MET A 1 4.46 9.89 3.69
N CYS A 2 4.00 10.34 2.52
CA CYS A 2 4.81 10.30 1.29
C CYS A 2 5.99 11.28 1.37
N VAL A 3 7.03 11.06 0.55
CA VAL A 3 8.28 11.83 0.58
C VAL A 3 8.07 13.33 0.35
N PHE A 4 7.16 13.72 -0.54
CA PHE A 4 6.87 15.13 -0.84
C PHE A 4 6.29 15.84 0.39
N ALA A 5 5.23 15.28 0.98
CA ALA A 5 4.61 15.82 2.19
C ALA A 5 5.59 15.87 3.37
N LYS A 6 6.47 14.86 3.52
CA LYS A 6 7.51 14.86 4.57
C LYS A 6 8.46 16.06 4.46
N ASN A 7 8.73 16.51 3.23
CA ASN A 7 9.64 17.63 2.96
C ASN A 7 8.91 18.96 2.76
N GLY A 8 7.58 19.01 2.90
CA GLY A 8 6.79 20.23 2.64
C GLY A 8 6.85 20.68 1.18
N ILE A 9 7.03 19.75 0.24
CA ILE A 9 7.11 20.01 -1.19
C ILE A 9 5.79 19.63 -1.83
N GLU A 10 5.21 20.55 -2.60
CA GLU A 10 4.06 20.26 -3.47
C GLU A 10 4.57 19.66 -4.80
N PRO A 11 4.17 18.43 -5.19
CA PRO A 11 4.67 17.77 -6.38
C PRO A 11 4.55 18.60 -7.67
N GLU A 12 3.48 19.38 -7.80
CA GLU A 12 3.20 20.28 -8.93
C GLU A 12 4.27 21.35 -9.12
N THR A 13 5.07 21.65 -8.09
CA THR A 13 6.13 22.67 -8.15
C THR A 13 7.46 22.13 -8.66
N ILE A 14 7.64 20.81 -8.67
CA ILE A 14 8.91 20.14 -9.02
C ILE A 14 8.79 19.15 -10.18
N LEU A 15 7.58 18.69 -10.50
CA LEU A 15 7.32 17.79 -11.62
C LEU A 15 6.85 18.57 -12.84
N ASN A 16 7.33 18.17 -14.01
CA ASN A 16 6.94 18.81 -15.29
C ASN A 16 5.47 18.57 -15.66
N ASN A 17 4.90 17.45 -15.19
CA ASN A 17 3.52 17.05 -15.46
C ASN A 17 2.73 17.01 -14.14
N PRO A 18 1.43 17.35 -14.17
CA PRO A 18 0.58 17.28 -12.99
C PRO A 18 0.43 15.82 -12.51
N PRO A 19 0.34 15.59 -11.19
CA PRO A 19 0.10 14.27 -10.64
C PRO A 19 -1.18 13.63 -11.20
N SER A 20 -1.12 12.32 -11.47
CA SER A 20 -2.25 11.54 -11.97
C SER A 20 -2.70 10.48 -10.97
N PHE A 21 -4.00 10.32 -10.80
CA PHE A 21 -4.59 9.33 -9.89
C PHE A 21 -4.98 8.04 -10.63
N LEU A 22 -4.14 7.02 -10.53
CA LEU A 22 -4.34 5.71 -11.20
C LEU A 22 -5.20 4.71 -10.40
N ARG A 23 -5.78 5.14 -9.27
CA ARG A 23 -6.82 4.45 -8.47
C ARG A 23 -6.42 3.12 -7.80
N SER A 24 -5.30 2.49 -8.15
CA SER A 24 -4.83 1.28 -7.46
C SER A 24 -3.30 1.21 -7.40
N HIS A 25 -2.81 0.50 -6.38
CA HIS A 25 -1.39 0.23 -6.20
C HIS A 25 -0.77 -0.58 -7.34
N GLU A 26 -1.52 -1.49 -7.95
CA GLU A 26 -1.03 -2.27 -9.08
C GLU A 26 -0.93 -1.42 -10.34
N ALA A 27 -1.94 -0.60 -10.62
CA ALA A 27 -1.93 0.29 -11.78
C ALA A 27 -0.78 1.31 -11.71
N THR A 28 -0.45 1.85 -10.53
CA THR A 28 0.69 2.77 -10.38
C THR A 28 2.02 2.07 -10.63
N ALA A 29 2.22 0.86 -10.12
CA ALA A 29 3.45 0.11 -10.35
C ALA A 29 3.62 -0.28 -11.83
N LEU A 30 2.55 -0.75 -12.47
CA LEU A 30 2.58 -1.10 -13.89
C LEU A 30 2.81 0.13 -14.77
N ALA A 31 2.27 1.30 -14.41
CA ALA A 31 2.54 2.53 -15.16
C ALA A 31 4.02 2.92 -15.14
N VAL A 32 4.73 2.71 -14.02
CA VAL A 32 6.20 2.90 -13.95
C VAL A 32 6.92 1.84 -14.78
N ALA A 33 6.55 0.57 -14.62
CA ALA A 33 7.19 -0.54 -15.35
C ALA A 33 6.98 -0.47 -16.88
N ASP A 34 5.91 0.16 -17.33
CA ASP A 34 5.58 0.41 -18.74
C ASP A 34 6.10 1.78 -19.23
N GLU A 35 6.88 2.50 -18.42
CA GLU A 35 7.44 3.83 -18.74
C GLU A 35 6.37 4.88 -19.09
N ARG A 36 5.12 4.68 -18.63
CA ARG A 36 4.03 5.66 -18.81
C ARG A 36 4.14 6.84 -17.86
N VAL A 37 4.82 6.64 -16.72
CA VAL A 37 5.18 7.68 -15.75
C VAL A 37 6.59 7.41 -15.23
N ASP A 38 7.34 8.47 -14.93
CA ASP A 38 8.72 8.36 -14.46
C ASP A 38 8.80 7.85 -13.00
N VAL A 39 7.82 8.26 -12.17
CA VAL A 39 7.78 7.93 -10.74
C VAL A 39 6.34 7.70 -10.28
N ALA A 40 6.17 6.84 -9.27
CA ALA A 40 4.89 6.67 -8.58
C ALA A 40 5.10 6.33 -7.11
N THR A 41 4.09 6.64 -6.28
CA THR A 41 4.06 6.19 -4.88
C THR A 41 3.34 4.84 -4.78
N ASN A 42 3.81 4.00 -3.86
CA ASN A 42 3.21 2.68 -3.61
C ASN A 42 3.43 2.22 -2.16
N ASN A 43 2.78 1.12 -1.76
CA ASN A 43 3.07 0.43 -0.49
C ASN A 43 3.89 -0.84 -0.72
N SER A 44 4.65 -1.23 0.30
CA SER A 44 5.58 -2.35 0.24
C SER A 44 4.84 -3.68 0.03
N GLU A 45 3.61 -3.82 0.53
CA GLU A 45 2.79 -5.03 0.36
C GLU A 45 2.32 -5.22 -1.09
N ALA A 46 1.89 -4.16 -1.78
CA ALA A 46 1.50 -4.27 -3.18
C ALA A 46 2.70 -4.56 -4.09
N LEU A 47 3.86 -3.96 -3.81
CA LEU A 47 5.09 -4.30 -4.53
C LEU A 47 5.51 -5.76 -4.29
N ALA A 48 5.36 -6.28 -3.07
CA ALA A 48 5.58 -7.69 -2.78
C ALA A 48 4.60 -8.62 -3.51
N ARG A 49 3.32 -8.22 -3.65
CA ARG A 49 2.33 -8.94 -4.46
C ARG A 49 2.68 -8.87 -5.95
N LEU A 50 3.05 -7.71 -6.47
CA LEU A 50 3.47 -7.51 -7.86
C LEU A 50 4.68 -8.38 -8.20
N LYS A 51 5.66 -8.50 -7.30
CA LYS A 51 6.81 -9.39 -7.48
C LYS A 51 6.40 -10.86 -7.70
N LYS A 52 5.28 -11.29 -7.09
CA LYS A 52 4.72 -12.63 -7.26
C LYS A 52 3.87 -12.74 -8.54
N SER A 53 2.99 -11.77 -8.82
CA SER A 53 2.06 -11.83 -9.95
C SER A 53 2.66 -11.40 -11.29
N HIS A 54 3.54 -10.39 -11.29
CA HIS A 54 4.17 -9.78 -12.46
C HIS A 54 5.68 -9.59 -12.24
N PRO A 55 6.48 -10.67 -12.09
CA PRO A 55 7.90 -10.58 -11.74
C PRO A 55 8.73 -9.79 -12.76
N GLN A 56 8.40 -9.86 -14.05
CA GLN A 56 9.08 -9.09 -15.10
C GLN A 56 8.81 -7.59 -14.99
N ALA A 57 7.58 -7.19 -14.64
CA ALA A 57 7.27 -5.78 -14.42
C ALA A 57 7.99 -5.26 -13.17
N TYR A 58 8.02 -6.05 -12.08
CA TYR A 58 8.73 -5.69 -10.86
C TYR A 58 10.23 -5.45 -11.09
N GLN A 59 10.88 -6.22 -11.97
CA GLN A 59 12.30 -6.03 -12.31
C GLN A 59 12.61 -4.69 -12.99
N LYS A 60 11.60 -4.04 -13.59
CA LYS A 60 11.74 -2.72 -14.21
C LYS A 60 11.54 -1.56 -13.24
N ILE A 61 11.25 -1.83 -11.97
CA ILE A 61 10.95 -0.81 -10.96
C ILE A 61 12.14 -0.68 -10.01
N GLU A 62 12.60 0.56 -9.81
CA GLU A 62 13.60 0.90 -8.80
C GLU A 62 12.95 1.61 -7.61
N ILE A 63 13.25 1.16 -6.39
CA ILE A 63 12.80 1.80 -5.16
C ILE A 63 13.83 2.86 -4.76
N ILE A 64 13.51 4.13 -5.01
CA ILE A 64 14.41 5.27 -4.72
C ILE A 64 14.28 5.82 -3.30
N TRP A 65 13.17 5.52 -2.61
CA TRP A 65 12.91 5.97 -1.24
C TRP A 65 11.84 5.11 -0.56
N GLU A 66 12.00 4.86 0.74
CA GLU A 66 11.01 4.18 1.58
C GLU A 66 10.72 4.99 2.85
N SER A 67 9.46 4.98 3.30
CA SER A 67 9.07 5.66 4.54
C SER A 67 9.45 4.85 5.78
N PRO A 68 9.51 5.48 6.98
CA PRO A 68 9.45 4.73 8.23
C PRO A 68 8.21 3.83 8.27
N ILE A 69 8.24 2.80 9.11
CA ILE A 69 7.11 1.89 9.30
C ILE A 69 5.84 2.67 9.69
N ILE A 70 4.74 2.37 8.99
CA ILE A 70 3.41 2.91 9.26
C ILE A 70 2.58 1.76 9.85
N PRO A 71 1.72 2.01 10.87
CA PRO A 71 0.79 0.99 11.35
C PRO A 71 -0.05 0.43 10.20
N SER A 72 -0.17 -0.91 10.17
CA SER A 72 -0.97 -1.62 9.14
C SER A 72 -2.46 -1.29 9.21
N ASP A 73 -3.18 -1.71 8.17
CA ASP A 73 -4.62 -1.47 8.02
C ASP A 73 -5.42 -1.91 9.26
N PRO A 74 -6.23 -1.01 9.84
CA PRO A 74 -7.00 -1.33 11.03
C PRO A 74 -8.18 -2.25 10.70
N ILE A 75 -8.42 -3.24 11.55
CA ILE A 75 -9.67 -4.00 11.54
C ILE A 75 -10.69 -3.24 12.39
N ALA A 76 -11.72 -2.71 11.73
CA ALA A 76 -12.79 -1.97 12.39
C ALA A 76 -14.09 -2.78 12.44
N TYR A 77 -14.88 -2.58 13.49
CA TYR A 77 -16.22 -3.13 13.62
C TYR A 77 -17.19 -2.03 14.08
N ARG A 78 -18.49 -2.26 13.84
CA ARG A 78 -19.55 -1.30 14.19
C ARG A 78 -19.60 -1.05 15.70
N LYS A 79 -19.75 0.23 16.08
CA LYS A 79 -19.74 0.67 17.49
C LYS A 79 -20.87 0.07 18.33
N ASP A 80 -22.03 -0.11 17.72
CA ASP A 80 -23.28 -0.57 18.34
C ASP A 80 -23.47 -2.09 18.33
N LEU A 81 -22.44 -2.87 17.97
CA LEU A 81 -22.47 -4.31 18.14
C LEU A 81 -22.62 -4.69 19.63
N PRO A 82 -23.38 -5.74 19.96
CA PRO A 82 -23.42 -6.28 21.31
C PRO A 82 -22.01 -6.65 21.83
N GLU A 83 -21.75 -6.41 23.11
CA GLU A 83 -20.42 -6.61 23.72
C GLU A 83 -19.91 -8.05 23.62
N ASN A 84 -20.81 -9.04 23.67
CA ASN A 84 -20.43 -10.44 23.47
C ASN A 84 -19.87 -10.69 22.05
N ILE A 85 -20.44 -10.04 21.03
CA ILE A 85 -19.96 -10.17 19.65
C ILE A 85 -18.61 -9.48 19.48
N LYS A 86 -18.44 -8.27 20.03
CA LYS A 86 -17.13 -7.57 20.01
C LYS A 86 -16.03 -8.41 20.62
N LYS A 87 -16.29 -9.02 21.79
CA LYS A 87 -15.33 -9.92 22.46
C LYS A 87 -15.00 -11.14 21.62
N ASN A 88 -15.99 -11.74 20.95
CA ASN A 88 -15.76 -12.88 20.08
C ASN A 88 -14.91 -12.51 18.85
N ILE A 89 -15.17 -11.37 18.22
CA ILE A 89 -14.37 -10.84 17.10
C ILE A 89 -12.92 -10.62 17.55
N GLN A 90 -12.70 -9.90 18.65
CA GLN A 90 -11.36 -9.65 19.19
C GLN A 90 -10.63 -10.95 19.52
N LYS A 91 -11.30 -11.89 20.21
CA LYS A 91 -10.73 -13.18 20.56
C LYS A 91 -10.34 -13.97 19.31
N PHE A 92 -11.17 -13.95 18.27
CA PHE A 92 -10.83 -14.58 17.00
C PHE A 92 -9.55 -13.99 16.41
N PHE A 93 -9.50 -12.67 16.17
CA PHE A 93 -8.35 -12.03 15.52
C PHE A 93 -7.06 -12.13 16.34
N TYR A 94 -7.11 -12.11 17.67
CA TYR A 94 -5.93 -12.27 18.52
C TYR A 94 -5.39 -13.70 18.60
N ASN A 95 -6.23 -14.71 18.36
CA ASN A 95 -5.85 -16.12 18.53
C ASN A 95 -5.87 -16.89 17.20
N TYR A 96 -6.12 -16.24 16.07
CA TYR A 96 -6.15 -16.89 14.76
C TYR A 96 -4.74 -17.31 14.33
N GLN A 97 -4.55 -18.59 14.00
CA GLN A 97 -3.22 -19.16 13.71
C GLN A 97 -3.15 -19.94 12.39
N ASN A 98 -4.21 -19.96 11.58
CA ASN A 98 -4.20 -20.70 10.32
C ASN A 98 -3.27 -20.03 9.30
N GLN A 99 -2.08 -20.63 9.14
CA GLN A 99 -1.03 -20.14 8.25
C GLN A 99 -1.43 -20.14 6.78
N THR A 100 -2.38 -20.97 6.35
CA THR A 100 -2.84 -20.96 4.95
C THR A 100 -3.61 -19.69 4.62
N VAL A 101 -4.24 -19.06 5.63
CA VAL A 101 -5.00 -17.81 5.48
C VAL A 101 -4.14 -16.57 5.77
N LEU A 102 -3.11 -16.69 6.61
CA LEU A 102 -2.21 -15.58 6.96
C LEU A 102 -1.06 -15.35 5.96
N LYS A 103 -0.97 -16.13 4.89
CA LYS A 103 0.15 -16.12 3.93
C LYS A 103 -0.12 -15.31 2.66
#